data_AF-A0A318MVW0-F1
#
_entry.id   AF-A0A318MVW0-F1
#
_cell.length_a   1.000
_cell.length_b   1.000
_cell.length_c   1.000
_cell.angle_alpha   90.00
_cell.angle_beta   90.00
_cell.angle_gamma   90.00
#
_symmetry.space_group_name_H-M   'P 1'
#
loop_
_entity.id
_entity.type
_entity.pdbx_description
1 polymer ?
#
loop_
_entity_poly.entity_id
_entity_poly.type
_entity_poly.pdbx_seq_one_letter_code
_entity_poly.pdbx_strand_id
1 'polypeptide(L)'
;MVNHSPKDLDLSACTVCTDGKNTSQKLSTLAKSLDEITSQIVGISKTSVDTKHSVEKVAEKIKDIDTEVYFNKKDAFTAGNPTILDKNKSNIFGIQDDGIVNLFFSHKIDENGNTFVAPVNSIYFNYVLNNTIIGREAIWTTEDKFYKAFMGHAFHADSDGSSDLGMNDHAWNNIYSKTAVSVTSDASEKKVLANLGDDRYADNQKLLDAIYNLNIHTYKLNDSINEKGEDKARLHNGFIAQDVERVLTDAGLKPSDYGMWIQDRVFRSIEVDTGKKDASGKAVTRSEYQPVLDENGKQAYRQSLRYEEVLCVLIQSMKQKIDRLEKQVASLQVKNGK
;
A
#
# COMPACT_ATOMS: atom_id res chain seq x y z
N MET A 1 104.73 -20.92 27.82
CA MET A 1 103.95 -22.10 27.41
C MET A 1 103.92 -22.14 25.90
N VAL A 2 104.49 -23.18 25.29
CA VAL A 2 104.54 -23.34 23.82
C VAL A 2 103.16 -23.80 23.36
N ASN A 3 102.54 -23.07 22.43
CA ASN A 3 101.23 -23.42 21.89
C ASN A 3 101.37 -24.67 20.99
N HIS A 4 100.94 -25.82 21.49
CA HIS A 4 100.96 -27.12 20.78
C HIS A 4 99.72 -27.34 19.89
N SER A 5 98.98 -26.30 19.52
CA SER A 5 97.82 -26.45 18.64
C SER A 5 98.28 -26.91 17.24
N PRO A 6 97.73 -28.03 16.70
CA PRO A 6 98.04 -28.48 15.35
C PRO A 6 97.71 -27.39 14.33
N LYS A 7 98.68 -27.02 13.49
CA LYS A 7 98.51 -25.93 12.51
C LYS A 7 97.85 -26.37 11.20
N ASP A 8 97.72 -27.67 10.96
CA ASP A 8 97.26 -28.24 9.68
C ASP A 8 96.24 -29.39 9.90
N LEU A 9 95.22 -29.15 10.73
CA LEU A 9 94.17 -30.15 10.94
C LEU A 9 93.22 -30.18 9.71
N ASP A 10 93.30 -31.24 8.90
CA ASP A 10 92.38 -31.46 7.79
C ASP A 10 91.01 -31.91 8.29
N LEU A 11 90.06 -30.97 8.33
CA LEU A 11 88.69 -31.21 8.78
C LEU A 11 87.78 -31.76 7.67
N SER A 12 88.29 -31.97 6.44
CA SER A 12 87.49 -32.43 5.29
C SER A 12 86.98 -33.87 5.43
N ALA A 13 87.66 -34.68 6.25
CA ALA A 13 87.28 -36.06 6.59
C ALA A 13 86.45 -36.17 7.89
N CYS A 14 86.26 -35.07 8.63
CA CYS A 14 85.53 -35.09 9.89
C CYS A 14 84.04 -35.34 9.68
N THR A 15 83.47 -36.19 10.52
CA THR A 15 82.04 -36.47 10.55
C THR A 15 81.44 -36.06 11.88
N VAL A 16 80.23 -35.52 11.86
CA VAL A 16 79.49 -35.12 13.06
C VAL A 16 78.20 -35.93 13.12
N CYS A 17 77.79 -36.27 14.34
CA CYS A 17 76.57 -37.01 14.61
C CYS A 17 75.58 -36.08 15.32
N THR A 18 74.52 -35.68 14.61
CA THR A 18 73.56 -34.66 15.11
C THR A 18 72.44 -35.25 15.96
N ASP A 19 72.30 -36.58 16.00
CA ASP A 19 71.25 -37.33 16.72
C ASP A 19 71.78 -38.13 17.92
N GLY A 20 73.04 -37.89 18.31
CA GLY A 20 73.60 -38.45 19.52
C GLY A 20 74.06 -39.90 19.44
N LYS A 21 74.21 -40.52 18.24
CA LYS A 21 75.21 -41.56 17.87
C LYS A 21 74.86 -42.41 16.63
N ASN A 22 73.70 -42.25 15.99
CA ASN A 22 73.21 -43.23 15.02
C ASN A 22 73.37 -42.83 13.55
N THR A 23 73.47 -41.54 13.23
CA THR A 23 73.63 -41.08 11.84
C THR A 23 74.86 -40.17 11.72
N SER A 24 75.95 -40.69 11.16
CA SER A 24 77.19 -39.94 10.93
C SER A 24 77.16 -39.25 9.57
N GLN A 25 77.34 -37.92 9.56
CA GLN A 25 77.36 -37.13 8.32
C GLN A 25 78.68 -36.39 8.20
N LYS A 26 79.21 -36.24 6.99
CA LYS A 26 80.43 -35.43 6.78
C LYS A 26 80.14 -33.98 7.16
N LEU A 27 81.07 -33.33 7.85
CA LEU A 27 80.97 -31.93 8.25
C LEU A 27 80.74 -31.01 7.03
N SER A 28 81.35 -31.35 5.90
CA SER A 28 81.14 -30.67 4.62
C SER A 28 79.73 -30.79 4.04
N THR A 29 78.98 -31.85 4.38
CA THR A 29 77.57 -32.01 3.98
C THR A 29 76.67 -31.13 4.83
N LEU A 30 76.91 -31.08 6.15
CA LEU A 30 76.18 -30.21 7.06
C LEU A 30 76.40 -28.72 6.71
N ALA A 31 77.64 -28.34 6.35
CA ALA A 31 77.96 -26.98 5.90
C ALA A 31 77.17 -26.61 4.62
N LYS A 32 77.10 -27.50 3.63
CA LYS A 32 76.29 -27.28 2.42
C LYS A 32 74.80 -27.14 2.72
N SER A 33 74.26 -28.00 3.58
CA SER A 33 72.85 -27.89 3.99
C SER A 33 72.58 -26.60 4.75
N LEU A 34 73.53 -26.11 5.55
CA LEU A 34 73.43 -24.81 6.21
C LEU A 34 73.41 -23.67 5.19
N ASP A 35 74.32 -23.68 4.21
CA ASP A 35 74.35 -22.69 3.13
C ASP A 35 73.05 -22.69 2.30
N GLU A 36 72.49 -23.87 2.03
CA GLU A 36 71.19 -24.05 1.36
C GLU A 36 70.04 -23.47 2.20
N ILE A 37 70.00 -23.77 3.51
CA ILE A 37 68.99 -23.22 4.43
C ILE A 37 69.12 -21.69 4.52
N THR A 38 70.33 -21.16 4.63
CA THR A 38 70.58 -19.72 4.63
C THR A 38 70.09 -19.08 3.33
N SER A 39 70.36 -19.70 2.18
CA SER A 39 69.88 -19.23 0.88
C SER A 39 68.35 -19.26 0.79
N GLN A 40 67.70 -20.31 1.30
CA GLN A 40 66.24 -20.41 1.37
C GLN A 40 65.64 -19.33 2.28
N ILE A 41 66.22 -19.08 3.45
CA ILE A 41 65.79 -18.02 4.38
C ILE A 41 65.87 -16.65 3.70
N VAL A 42 66.97 -16.37 2.99
CA VAL A 42 67.12 -15.13 2.22
C VAL A 42 66.03 -15.01 1.14
N GLY A 43 65.72 -16.12 0.44
CA GLY A 43 64.63 -16.18 -0.54
C GLY A 43 63.25 -15.91 0.07
N ILE A 44 62.96 -16.47 1.24
CA ILE A 44 61.71 -16.25 1.99
C ILE A 44 61.62 -14.79 2.44
N SER A 45 62.70 -14.22 3.01
CA SER A 45 62.73 -12.81 3.41
C SER A 45 62.46 -11.87 2.24
N LYS A 46 63.05 -12.14 1.07
CA LYS A 46 62.77 -11.36 -0.14
C LYS A 46 61.31 -11.46 -0.55
N THR A 47 60.76 -12.67 -0.60
CA THR A 47 59.35 -12.92 -0.92
C THR A 47 58.41 -12.21 0.06
N SER A 48 58.75 -12.19 1.35
CA SER A 48 57.98 -11.49 2.39
C SER A 48 57.99 -9.97 2.17
N VAL A 49 59.13 -9.39 1.77
CA VAL A 49 59.24 -7.96 1.47
C VAL A 49 58.41 -7.61 0.22
N ASP A 50 58.51 -8.42 -0.83
CA ASP A 50 57.74 -8.23 -2.06
C ASP A 50 56.24 -8.35 -1.82
N THR A 51 55.83 -9.28 -0.95
CA THR A 51 54.43 -9.44 -0.51
C THR A 51 53.96 -8.21 0.25
N LYS A 52 54.74 -7.73 1.22
CA LYS A 52 54.41 -6.51 1.98
C LYS A 52 54.21 -5.31 1.04
N HIS A 53 55.13 -5.12 0.10
CA HIS A 53 55.03 -4.03 -0.86
C HIS A 53 53.80 -4.16 -1.79
N SER A 54 53.45 -5.39 -2.17
CA SER A 54 52.24 -5.66 -2.95
C SER A 54 50.97 -5.35 -2.14
N VAL A 55 50.94 -5.69 -0.85
CA VAL A 55 49.84 -5.35 0.07
C VAL A 55 49.72 -3.84 0.26
N GLU A 56 50.84 -3.13 0.44
CA GLU A 56 50.86 -1.67 0.54
C GLU A 56 50.29 -1.01 -0.72
N LYS A 57 50.70 -1.48 -1.91
CA LYS A 57 50.14 -1.02 -3.20
C LYS A 57 48.64 -1.27 -3.32
N VAL A 58 48.15 -2.42 -2.85
CA VAL A 58 46.71 -2.71 -2.85
C VAL A 58 45.97 -1.79 -1.87
N ALA A 59 46.54 -1.55 -0.69
CA ALA A 59 45.96 -0.66 0.31
C ALA A 59 45.90 0.81 -0.17
N GLU A 60 46.93 1.29 -0.86
CA GLU A 60 46.93 2.61 -1.53
C GLU A 60 45.86 2.66 -2.63
N LYS A 61 45.83 1.66 -3.52
CA LYS A 61 44.79 1.58 -4.55
C LYS A 61 43.39 1.62 -3.96
N ILE A 62 43.12 0.93 -2.85
CA ILE A 62 41.81 0.93 -2.17
C ILE A 62 41.47 2.32 -1.63
N LYS A 63 42.44 3.06 -1.06
CA LYS A 63 42.22 4.43 -0.59
C LYS A 63 41.89 5.40 -1.72
N ASP A 64 42.48 5.16 -2.89
CA ASP A 64 42.29 5.97 -4.10
C ASP A 64 41.15 5.47 -5.00
N ILE A 65 40.37 4.46 -4.57
CA ILE A 65 39.14 4.08 -5.27
C ILE A 65 38.16 5.25 -5.12
N ASP A 66 38.03 6.01 -6.20
CA ASP A 66 36.91 6.91 -6.38
C ASP A 66 35.63 6.07 -6.57
N THR A 67 34.83 6.01 -5.51
CA THR A 67 33.57 5.28 -5.54
C THR A 67 32.58 5.83 -6.56
N GLU A 68 32.72 7.08 -7.04
CA GLU A 68 31.85 7.63 -8.09
C GLU A 68 32.21 7.12 -9.49
N VAL A 69 33.45 6.69 -9.72
CA VAL A 69 33.89 6.09 -11.00
C VAL A 69 33.42 4.64 -11.14
N TYR A 70 33.34 3.89 -10.04
CA TYR A 70 32.88 2.49 -10.05
C TYR A 70 31.38 2.32 -9.73
N PHE A 71 30.81 3.25 -8.95
CA PHE A 71 29.40 3.29 -8.60
C PHE A 71 28.87 4.70 -8.88
N ASN A 72 28.69 5.05 -10.15
CA ASN A 72 28.13 6.34 -10.50
C ASN A 72 26.73 6.47 -9.88
N LYS A 73 26.59 7.34 -8.87
CA LYS A 73 25.31 7.59 -8.18
C LYS A 73 24.23 8.11 -9.11
N LYS A 74 24.60 8.73 -10.24
CA LYS A 74 23.64 9.14 -11.28
C LYS A 74 23.12 7.98 -12.12
N ASP A 75 23.92 6.93 -12.32
CA ASP A 75 23.54 5.76 -13.13
C ASP A 75 23.01 4.61 -12.27
N ALA A 76 23.16 4.69 -10.94
CA ALA A 76 22.46 3.83 -9.99
C ALA A 76 20.95 3.86 -10.27
N PHE A 77 20.30 2.69 -10.17
CA PHE A 77 18.87 2.50 -10.49
C PHE A 77 18.48 2.52 -11.98
N THR A 78 19.45 2.50 -12.91
CA THR A 78 19.19 2.17 -14.32
C THR A 78 19.36 0.67 -14.59
N ALA A 79 18.62 0.13 -15.57
CA ALA A 79 18.62 -1.30 -15.87
C ALA A 79 20.03 -1.80 -16.28
N GLY A 80 20.53 -2.82 -15.59
CA GLY A 80 21.85 -3.42 -15.83
C GLY A 80 22.98 -2.89 -14.93
N ASN A 81 22.71 -1.93 -14.05
CA ASN A 81 23.69 -1.34 -13.13
C ASN A 81 23.49 -1.79 -11.65
N PRO A 82 24.54 -1.74 -10.80
CA PRO A 82 24.49 -2.23 -9.41
C PRO A 82 23.67 -1.33 -8.46
N THR A 83 23.00 -1.94 -7.48
CA THR A 83 22.23 -1.26 -6.41
C THR A 83 23.07 -1.06 -5.15
N ILE A 84 23.06 0.15 -4.60
CA ILE A 84 23.83 0.50 -3.39
C ILE A 84 22.99 0.22 -2.12
N LEU A 85 23.54 -0.59 -1.20
CA LEU A 85 22.93 -0.94 0.09
C LEU A 85 23.63 -0.24 1.27
N ASP A 86 22.88 0.10 2.32
CA ASP A 86 23.38 0.59 3.59
C ASP A 86 24.07 -0.53 4.38
N LYS A 87 24.69 -0.19 5.50
CA LYS A 87 25.35 -1.16 6.40
C LYS A 87 24.42 -2.26 6.93
N ASN A 88 23.10 -2.08 6.82
CA ASN A 88 22.07 -3.02 7.22
C ASN A 88 21.49 -3.79 6.02
N LYS A 89 22.13 -3.71 4.84
CA LYS A 89 21.67 -4.34 3.58
C LYS A 89 20.31 -3.84 3.09
N SER A 90 19.91 -2.63 3.49
CA SER A 90 18.73 -1.94 2.96
C SER A 90 19.18 -1.01 1.84
N ASN A 91 18.42 -0.88 0.76
CA ASN A 91 18.81 0.03 -0.32
C ASN A 91 19.00 1.48 0.21
N ILE A 92 20.03 2.18 -0.26
CA ILE A 92 20.28 3.60 0.06
C ILE A 92 19.59 4.47 -0.98
N PHE A 93 18.54 5.18 -0.59
CA PHE A 93 18.03 6.35 -1.27
C PHE A 93 18.56 7.44 -0.36
N GLY A 94 19.48 8.24 -0.88
CA GLY A 94 20.07 9.33 -0.11
C GLY A 94 18.96 10.23 0.45
N ILE A 95 19.03 10.50 1.74
CA ILE A 95 18.41 11.68 2.33
C ILE A 95 19.28 12.86 1.85
N GLN A 96 18.69 13.77 1.07
CA GLN A 96 19.22 15.13 0.96
C GLN A 96 18.74 15.90 2.20
N ASP A 97 19.47 16.93 2.62
CA ASP A 97 19.29 17.69 3.87
C ASP A 97 17.93 18.46 3.99
N ASP A 98 16.92 18.09 3.20
CA ASP A 98 15.64 18.80 2.98
C ASP A 98 14.38 18.06 3.48
N GLY A 99 14.51 16.92 4.16
CA GLY A 99 13.41 16.32 4.91
C GLY A 99 12.51 15.33 4.13
N ILE A 100 13.05 14.63 3.14
CA ILE A 100 12.37 13.51 2.45
C ILE A 100 13.12 12.19 2.66
N VAL A 101 12.38 11.09 2.91
CA VAL A 101 12.89 9.71 2.95
C VAL A 101 12.13 8.86 1.93
N ASN A 102 12.89 8.12 1.09
CA ASN A 102 12.34 7.20 0.09
C ASN A 102 12.31 5.73 0.57
N LEU A 103 11.33 4.99 0.05
CA LEU A 103 10.99 3.59 0.35
C LEU A 103 11.63 2.60 -0.62
N PHE A 104 12.09 1.44 -0.13
CA PHE A 104 12.57 0.36 -0.99
C PHE A 104 12.01 -1.02 -0.68
N PHE A 105 11.80 -1.76 -1.77
CA PHE A 105 11.54 -3.18 -1.83
C PHE A 105 12.89 -3.91 -1.96
N SER A 106 13.25 -4.77 -1.00
CA SER A 106 14.45 -5.61 -1.10
C SER A 106 14.08 -7.03 -1.52
N HIS A 107 14.78 -7.55 -2.52
CA HIS A 107 14.93 -8.99 -2.74
C HIS A 107 16.23 -9.44 -2.06
N LYS A 108 16.25 -10.62 -1.43
CA LYS A 108 17.54 -11.26 -1.09
C LYS A 108 18.25 -11.55 -2.40
N ILE A 109 19.44 -11.01 -2.60
CA ILE A 109 20.29 -11.36 -3.73
C ILE A 109 21.28 -12.41 -3.22
N ASP A 110 21.38 -13.56 -3.89
CA ASP A 110 22.40 -14.57 -3.56
C ASP A 110 23.80 -14.09 -3.99
N GLU A 111 24.84 -14.85 -3.62
CA GLU A 111 26.24 -14.56 -3.99
C GLU A 111 26.50 -14.51 -5.51
N ASN A 112 25.54 -14.96 -6.31
CA ASN A 112 25.60 -15.01 -7.77
C ASN A 112 24.75 -13.91 -8.43
N GLY A 113 24.16 -13.00 -7.66
CA GLY A 113 23.34 -11.91 -8.21
C GLY A 113 21.87 -12.25 -8.46
N ASN A 114 21.40 -13.43 -8.05
CA ASN A 114 20.00 -13.84 -8.28
C ASN A 114 19.07 -13.30 -7.20
N THR A 115 17.97 -12.67 -7.62
CA THR A 115 16.89 -12.27 -6.71
C THR A 115 16.09 -13.49 -6.23
N PHE A 116 16.10 -13.73 -4.92
CA PHE A 116 15.19 -14.66 -4.26
C PHE A 116 13.82 -13.99 -4.12
N VAL A 117 12.87 -14.30 -5.00
CA VAL A 117 11.45 -13.97 -4.81
C VAL A 117 10.84 -15.10 -3.99
N ALA A 118 10.98 -15.03 -2.67
CA ALA A 118 10.04 -15.76 -1.82
C ALA A 118 8.64 -15.16 -2.06
N PRO A 119 7.55 -15.95 -2.03
CA PRO A 119 6.20 -15.41 -2.18
C PRO A 119 5.99 -14.30 -1.14
N VAL A 120 5.79 -13.08 -1.61
CA VAL A 120 5.57 -11.90 -0.77
C VAL A 120 4.08 -11.83 -0.46
N ASN A 121 3.71 -12.16 0.78
CA ASN A 121 2.31 -12.09 1.23
C ASN A 121 1.95 -10.72 1.82
N SER A 122 2.90 -9.81 2.03
CA SER A 122 2.64 -8.47 2.57
C SER A 122 3.69 -7.42 2.18
N ILE A 123 3.25 -6.18 1.96
CA ILE A 123 4.05 -4.97 1.69
C ILE A 123 3.63 -3.88 2.69
N TYR A 124 4.62 -3.18 3.26
CA TYR A 124 4.40 -2.07 4.19
C TYR A 124 5.14 -0.81 3.73
N PHE A 125 4.41 0.29 3.61
CA PHE A 125 4.96 1.63 3.44
C PHE A 125 4.91 2.35 4.78
N ASN A 126 6.05 2.47 5.48
CA ASN A 126 6.10 3.14 6.79
C ASN A 126 6.54 4.59 6.63
N TYR A 127 5.78 5.51 7.25
CA TYR A 127 6.12 6.91 7.38
C TYR A 127 6.73 7.13 8.77
N VAL A 128 8.03 7.46 8.81
CA VAL A 128 8.82 7.53 10.05
C VAL A 128 9.23 8.97 10.32
N LEU A 129 8.92 9.46 11.52
CA LEU A 129 9.37 10.75 12.03
C LEU A 129 10.05 10.53 13.39
N ASN A 130 11.24 11.08 13.59
CA ASN A 130 12.02 10.94 14.84
C ASN A 130 12.15 9.47 15.31
N ASN A 131 12.44 8.56 14.38
CA ASN A 131 12.56 7.12 14.64
C ASN A 131 11.27 6.44 15.15
N THR A 132 10.11 7.07 14.97
CA THR A 132 8.78 6.51 15.30
C THR A 132 7.93 6.41 14.04
N ILE A 133 7.25 5.28 13.84
CA ILE A 133 6.29 5.13 12.75
C ILE A 133 5.03 5.93 13.11
N ILE A 134 4.78 7.01 12.38
CA ILE A 134 3.61 7.88 12.59
C ILE A 134 2.48 7.54 11.61
N GLY A 135 2.79 6.82 10.54
CA GLY A 135 1.80 6.32 9.59
C GLY A 135 2.29 5.06 8.88
N ARG A 136 1.35 4.26 8.38
CA ARG A 136 1.65 3.07 7.58
C ARG A 136 0.54 2.79 6.58
N GLU A 137 0.93 2.49 5.34
CA GLU A 137 0.07 1.75 4.42
C GLU A 137 0.50 0.29 4.38
N ALA A 138 -0.43 -0.61 4.60
CA ALA A 138 -0.20 -2.05 4.57
C ALA A 138 -1.01 -2.67 3.44
N ILE A 139 -0.37 -3.50 2.64
CA ILE A 139 -1.01 -4.33 1.62
C ILE A 139 -0.65 -5.77 1.92
N TRP A 140 -1.62 -6.68 1.94
CA TRP A 140 -1.34 -8.09 2.13
C TRP A 140 -2.36 -8.96 1.43
N THR A 141 -2.00 -10.22 1.21
CA THR A 141 -2.87 -11.21 0.58
C THR A 141 -3.03 -12.44 1.46
N THR A 142 -4.20 -13.06 1.40
CA THR A 142 -4.39 -14.46 1.77
C THR A 142 -4.42 -15.31 0.50
N GLU A 143 -4.72 -16.60 0.62
CA GLU A 143 -4.82 -17.50 -0.55
C GLU A 143 -5.80 -16.97 -1.64
N ASP A 144 -6.86 -16.26 -1.23
CA ASP A 144 -7.97 -15.86 -2.10
C ASP A 144 -8.33 -14.36 -2.04
N LYS A 145 -7.71 -13.57 -1.15
CA LYS A 145 -8.11 -12.18 -0.90
C LYS A 145 -6.94 -11.22 -0.89
N PHE A 146 -7.25 -10.00 -1.29
CA PHE A 146 -6.37 -8.84 -1.22
C PHE A 146 -6.88 -7.88 -0.15
N TYR A 147 -5.97 -7.30 0.61
CA TYR A 147 -6.27 -6.36 1.67
C TYR A 147 -5.38 -5.13 1.59
N LYS A 148 -5.95 -3.98 1.93
CA LYS A 148 -5.23 -2.72 2.15
C LYS A 148 -5.70 -2.10 3.47
N ALA A 149 -4.76 -1.61 4.27
CA ALA A 149 -5.06 -0.86 5.49
C ALA A 149 -4.20 0.40 5.59
N PHE A 150 -4.76 1.41 6.24
CA PHE A 150 -4.11 2.66 6.57
C PHE A 150 -4.03 2.81 8.09
N MET A 151 -2.84 3.10 8.59
CA MET A 151 -2.59 3.51 9.97
C MET A 151 -2.14 4.96 9.92
N GLY A 152 -2.87 5.84 10.59
CA GLY A 152 -2.57 7.27 10.67
C GLY A 152 -3.66 8.00 11.45
N HIS A 153 -3.60 9.32 11.48
CA HIS A 153 -4.58 10.13 12.21
C HIS A 153 -5.92 10.26 11.49
N ALA A 154 -5.91 10.44 10.17
CA ALA A 154 -7.11 10.63 9.38
C ALA A 154 -6.91 10.18 7.93
N PHE A 155 -8.00 9.78 7.29
CA PHE A 155 -8.11 9.51 5.87
C PHE A 155 -9.18 10.43 5.31
N HIS A 156 -8.80 11.41 4.49
CA HIS A 156 -9.67 12.47 3.99
C HIS A 156 -9.23 12.94 2.60
N ALA A 157 -10.09 13.71 1.92
CA ALA A 157 -9.75 14.40 0.68
C ALA A 157 -8.66 15.46 0.91
N ASP A 158 -7.86 15.75 -0.12
CA ASP A 158 -6.80 16.77 -0.04
C ASP A 158 -7.36 18.19 0.11
N SER A 159 -8.50 18.46 -0.53
CA SER A 159 -9.24 19.72 -0.39
C SER A 159 -10.65 19.47 0.11
N ASP A 160 -11.15 20.38 0.94
CA ASP A 160 -12.49 20.29 1.53
C ASP A 160 -13.57 20.23 0.45
N GLY A 161 -14.51 19.28 0.61
CA GLY A 161 -15.62 19.03 -0.33
C GLY A 161 -15.23 18.64 -1.76
N SER A 162 -13.96 18.33 -2.06
CA SER A 162 -13.48 18.18 -3.45
C SER A 162 -13.51 16.76 -4.03
N SER A 163 -13.55 15.73 -3.19
CA SER A 163 -13.41 14.32 -3.60
C SER A 163 -14.46 13.44 -2.94
N ASP A 164 -14.96 12.46 -3.70
CA ASP A 164 -15.92 11.46 -3.22
C ASP A 164 -15.21 10.23 -2.64
N LEU A 165 -15.86 9.59 -1.66
CA LEU A 165 -15.44 8.29 -1.15
C LEU A 165 -16.26 7.17 -1.82
N GLY A 166 -15.73 6.67 -2.94
CA GLY A 166 -16.44 5.77 -3.84
C GLY A 166 -17.16 6.53 -4.96
N MET A 167 -17.76 5.79 -5.89
CA MET A 167 -18.53 6.37 -7.01
C MET A 167 -19.72 5.46 -7.36
N ASN A 168 -20.64 5.98 -8.18
CA ASN A 168 -21.92 5.36 -8.52
C ASN A 168 -21.85 3.89 -8.99
N ASP A 169 -20.79 3.49 -9.69
CA ASP A 169 -20.50 2.13 -10.16
C ASP A 169 -19.38 1.42 -9.37
N HIS A 170 -18.81 2.06 -8.35
CA HIS A 170 -17.79 1.51 -7.45
C HIS A 170 -18.15 1.81 -5.98
N ALA A 171 -19.35 1.39 -5.57
CA ALA A 171 -19.81 1.54 -4.20
C ALA A 171 -19.09 0.55 -3.27
N TRP A 172 -18.78 1.00 -2.05
CA TRP A 172 -18.32 0.11 -0.99
C TRP A 172 -19.44 -0.82 -0.55
N ASN A 173 -19.15 -2.11 -0.44
CA ASN A 173 -20.15 -3.09 -0.01
C ASN A 173 -20.66 -2.83 1.42
N ASN A 174 -19.77 -2.42 2.33
CA ASN A 174 -20.12 -2.09 3.72
C ASN A 174 -19.19 -0.99 4.26
N ILE A 175 -19.68 -0.23 5.23
CA ILE A 175 -18.88 0.72 6.03
C ILE A 175 -19.05 0.34 7.50
N TYR A 176 -17.94 0.04 8.16
CA TYR A 176 -17.89 -0.24 9.60
C TYR A 176 -17.21 0.94 10.31
N SER A 177 -17.99 1.76 11.02
CA SER A 177 -17.49 2.90 11.79
C SER A 177 -17.72 2.71 13.29
N LYS A 178 -16.83 3.25 14.13
CA LYS A 178 -16.98 3.20 15.59
C LYS A 178 -18.03 4.18 16.11
N THR A 179 -18.24 5.28 15.39
CA THR A 179 -19.22 6.33 15.68
C THR A 179 -20.04 6.64 14.42
N ALA A 180 -21.16 7.34 14.60
CA ALA A 180 -22.01 7.78 13.48
C ALA A 180 -21.25 8.70 12.50
N VAL A 181 -21.70 8.70 11.23
CA VAL A 181 -21.21 9.63 10.21
C VAL A 181 -21.77 11.01 10.49
N SER A 182 -20.93 12.03 10.39
CA SER A 182 -21.31 13.44 10.55
C SER A 182 -21.51 14.10 9.18
N VAL A 183 -22.46 15.03 9.09
CA VAL A 183 -22.69 15.87 7.90
C VAL A 183 -22.52 17.33 8.32
N THR A 184 -21.80 18.12 7.52
CA THR A 184 -21.67 19.57 7.74
C THR A 184 -23.05 20.21 7.71
N SER A 185 -23.42 20.88 8.81
CA SER A 185 -24.74 21.49 8.96
C SER A 185 -24.70 22.88 9.57
N ASP A 186 -23.62 23.61 9.32
CA ASP A 186 -23.50 25.00 9.71
C ASP A 186 -24.53 25.88 8.96
N ALA A 187 -25.11 26.85 9.66
CA ALA A 187 -26.08 27.77 9.08
C ALA A 187 -25.41 28.77 8.12
N SER A 188 -24.12 29.08 8.31
CA SER A 188 -23.36 29.99 7.44
C SER A 188 -23.12 29.41 6.03
N GLU A 189 -23.20 28.09 5.88
CA GLU A 189 -23.06 27.39 4.60
C GLU A 189 -24.40 27.14 3.90
N LYS A 190 -25.51 27.61 4.47
CA LYS A 190 -26.86 27.29 3.99
C LYS A 190 -27.71 28.54 3.79
N LYS A 191 -28.38 28.62 2.65
CA LYS A 191 -29.49 29.54 2.45
C LYS A 191 -30.80 28.86 2.85
N VAL A 192 -31.34 29.20 4.02
CA VAL A 192 -32.65 28.72 4.45
C VAL A 192 -33.74 29.40 3.63
N LEU A 193 -34.51 28.62 2.87
CA LEU A 193 -35.59 29.13 2.01
C LEU A 193 -36.94 29.14 2.74
N ALA A 194 -37.22 28.11 3.53
CA ALA A 194 -38.49 27.93 4.22
C ALA A 194 -38.36 26.90 5.34
N ASN A 195 -39.32 26.93 6.28
CA ASN A 195 -39.58 25.77 7.13
C ASN A 195 -40.36 24.73 6.33
N LEU A 196 -39.93 23.47 6.37
CA LEU A 196 -40.59 22.41 5.59
C LEU A 196 -42.08 22.24 5.96
N GLY A 197 -42.42 22.43 7.24
CA GLY A 197 -43.81 22.34 7.73
C GLY A 197 -44.69 23.56 7.48
N ASP A 198 -44.19 24.61 6.81
CA ASP A 198 -44.92 25.85 6.53
C ASP A 198 -45.94 25.61 5.39
N ASP A 199 -47.22 25.79 5.71
CA ASP A 199 -48.36 25.49 4.84
C ASP A 199 -48.50 26.45 3.66
N ARG A 200 -47.82 27.60 3.69
CA ARG A 200 -47.78 28.55 2.57
C ARG A 200 -47.03 27.99 1.35
N TYR A 201 -46.20 26.97 1.55
CA TYR A 201 -45.43 26.34 0.49
C TYR A 201 -46.13 25.06 0.02
N ALA A 202 -46.98 25.20 -1.01
CA ALA A 202 -47.79 24.10 -1.53
C ALA A 202 -46.95 22.87 -1.93
N ASP A 203 -45.76 23.09 -2.53
CA ASP A 203 -44.89 21.98 -2.92
C ASP A 203 -44.25 21.25 -1.73
N ASN A 204 -44.00 21.95 -0.61
CA ASN A 204 -43.59 21.28 0.63
C ASN A 204 -44.72 20.41 1.18
N GLN A 205 -45.97 20.86 1.10
CA GLN A 205 -47.11 20.06 1.57
C GLN A 205 -47.30 18.80 0.71
N LYS A 206 -47.20 18.95 -0.62
CA LYS A 206 -47.20 17.80 -1.55
C LYS A 206 -46.07 16.82 -1.23
N LEU A 207 -44.86 17.32 -0.98
CA LEU A 207 -43.70 16.49 -0.63
C LEU A 207 -43.96 15.71 0.66
N LEU A 208 -44.43 16.38 1.70
CA LEU A 208 -44.74 15.77 2.99
C LEU A 208 -45.80 14.69 2.87
N ASP A 209 -46.88 14.95 2.13
CA ASP A 209 -47.95 13.99 1.90
C ASP A 209 -47.47 12.80 1.03
N ALA A 210 -46.64 13.05 0.00
CA ALA A 210 -46.09 12.00 -0.86
C ALA A 210 -45.18 11.04 -0.09
N ILE A 211 -44.24 11.58 0.72
CA ILE A 211 -43.31 10.77 1.51
C ILE A 211 -44.02 10.06 2.67
N TYR A 212 -45.01 10.69 3.30
CA TYR A 212 -45.78 10.06 4.37
C TYR A 212 -46.52 8.79 3.92
N ASN A 213 -47.01 8.78 2.69
CA ASN A 213 -47.76 7.65 2.11
C ASN A 213 -46.86 6.64 1.38
N LEU A 214 -45.53 6.81 1.44
CA LEU A 214 -44.59 5.92 0.78
C LEU A 214 -44.50 4.58 1.54
N ASN A 215 -44.58 3.47 0.80
CA ASN A 215 -44.45 2.14 1.38
C ASN A 215 -42.99 1.83 1.75
N ILE A 216 -42.82 1.16 2.89
CA ILE A 216 -41.54 0.56 3.30
C ILE A 216 -41.59 -0.91 2.93
N HIS A 217 -40.56 -1.38 2.22
CA HIS A 217 -40.49 -2.74 1.71
C HIS A 217 -39.51 -3.58 2.49
N THR A 218 -39.80 -4.87 2.63
CA THR A 218 -38.83 -5.89 3.01
C THR A 218 -38.34 -6.57 1.73
N TYR A 219 -37.03 -6.55 1.48
CA TYR A 219 -36.43 -7.10 0.26
C TYR A 219 -35.12 -7.85 0.55
N LYS A 220 -34.68 -8.68 -0.41
CA LYS A 220 -33.36 -9.32 -0.43
C LYS A 220 -32.56 -8.75 -1.58
N LEU A 221 -31.24 -8.65 -1.44
CA LEU A 221 -30.38 -8.19 -2.53
C LEU A 221 -30.15 -9.31 -3.55
N ASN A 222 -30.34 -9.02 -4.83
CA ASN A 222 -30.13 -10.00 -5.91
C ASN A 222 -28.72 -10.60 -5.89
N ASP A 223 -27.68 -9.78 -5.65
CA ASP A 223 -26.31 -10.27 -5.54
C ASP A 223 -26.13 -11.26 -4.38
N SER A 224 -26.80 -11.02 -3.25
CA SER A 224 -26.77 -11.95 -2.12
C SER A 224 -27.54 -13.24 -2.41
N ILE A 225 -28.65 -13.17 -3.15
CA ILE A 225 -29.39 -14.35 -3.62
C ILE A 225 -28.51 -15.17 -4.56
N ASN A 226 -27.85 -14.53 -5.52
CA ASN A 226 -26.98 -15.19 -6.50
C ASN A 226 -25.76 -15.85 -5.81
N GLU A 227 -25.15 -15.19 -4.83
CA GLU A 227 -23.96 -15.69 -4.13
C GLU A 227 -24.28 -16.81 -3.12
N LYS A 228 -25.38 -16.67 -2.37
CA LYS A 228 -25.65 -17.50 -1.17
C LYS A 228 -26.88 -18.40 -1.30
N GLY A 229 -27.73 -18.17 -2.30
CA GLY A 229 -29.05 -18.78 -2.44
C GLY A 229 -30.14 -18.00 -1.71
N GLU A 230 -31.38 -18.09 -2.21
CA GLU A 230 -32.52 -17.32 -1.70
C GLU A 230 -32.76 -17.54 -0.20
N ASP A 231 -32.69 -18.78 0.27
CA ASP A 231 -32.93 -19.13 1.69
C ASP A 231 -31.89 -18.53 2.64
N LYS A 232 -30.66 -18.26 2.16
CA LYS A 232 -29.56 -17.73 2.98
C LYS A 232 -29.39 -16.22 2.85
N ALA A 233 -29.95 -15.61 1.80
CA ALA A 233 -29.92 -14.17 1.61
C ALA A 233 -30.75 -13.47 2.70
N ARG A 234 -30.15 -12.44 3.31
CA ARG A 234 -30.74 -11.71 4.44
C ARG A 234 -31.84 -10.76 3.97
N LEU A 235 -32.82 -10.54 4.86
CA LEU A 235 -33.85 -9.52 4.68
C LEU A 235 -33.31 -8.13 5.02
N HIS A 236 -33.63 -7.16 4.18
CA HIS A 236 -33.38 -5.73 4.35
C HIS A 236 -34.72 -4.99 4.37
N ASN A 237 -34.78 -3.84 5.03
CA ASN A 237 -35.99 -3.02 5.10
C ASN A 237 -35.66 -1.60 4.67
N GLY A 238 -36.47 -1.02 3.78
CA GLY A 238 -36.25 0.34 3.33
C GLY A 238 -37.17 0.77 2.19
N PHE A 239 -36.83 1.92 1.61
CA PHE A 239 -37.51 2.51 0.47
C PHE A 239 -36.90 2.06 -0.85
N ILE A 240 -37.72 2.03 -1.90
CA ILE A 240 -37.29 1.81 -3.27
C ILE A 240 -37.24 3.16 -3.99
N ALA A 241 -36.12 3.47 -4.65
CA ALA A 241 -35.89 4.78 -5.24
C ALA A 241 -36.92 5.14 -6.33
N GLN A 242 -37.35 4.15 -7.11
CA GLN A 242 -38.39 4.31 -8.14
C GLN A 242 -39.77 4.60 -7.54
N ASP A 243 -40.05 4.10 -6.33
CA ASP A 243 -41.28 4.46 -5.63
C ASP A 243 -41.25 5.92 -5.19
N VAL A 244 -40.10 6.42 -4.72
CA VAL A 244 -39.89 7.84 -4.42
C VAL A 244 -40.08 8.69 -5.67
N GLU A 245 -39.43 8.32 -6.78
CA GLU A 245 -39.59 9.00 -8.08
C GLU A 245 -41.07 9.10 -8.48
N ARG A 246 -41.79 7.97 -8.40
CA ARG A 246 -43.21 7.88 -8.76
C ARG A 246 -44.07 8.76 -7.88
N VAL A 247 -43.99 8.65 -6.54
CA VAL A 247 -44.87 9.43 -5.65
C VAL A 247 -44.63 10.94 -5.75
N LEU A 248 -43.39 11.37 -6.02
CA LEU A 248 -43.09 12.78 -6.26
C LEU A 248 -43.69 13.22 -7.60
N THR A 249 -43.49 12.43 -8.66
CA THR A 249 -44.04 12.74 -9.99
C THR A 249 -45.57 12.78 -9.98
N ASP A 250 -46.22 11.83 -9.32
CA ASP A 250 -47.68 11.75 -9.17
C ASP A 250 -48.23 12.95 -8.39
N ALA A 251 -47.45 13.48 -7.43
CA ALA A 251 -47.78 14.71 -6.72
C ALA A 251 -47.51 15.98 -7.55
N GLY A 252 -47.01 15.86 -8.78
CA GLY A 252 -46.64 16.97 -9.65
C GLY A 252 -45.34 17.67 -9.22
N LEU A 253 -44.48 16.96 -8.48
CA LEU A 253 -43.15 17.42 -8.09
C LEU A 253 -42.10 16.79 -9.01
N LYS A 254 -40.97 17.48 -9.18
CA LYS A 254 -39.84 16.99 -9.96
C LYS A 254 -38.81 16.34 -9.04
N PRO A 255 -38.57 15.01 -9.13
CA PRO A 255 -37.68 14.30 -8.20
C PRO A 255 -36.26 14.87 -8.14
N SER A 256 -35.71 15.30 -9.29
CA SER A 256 -34.34 15.85 -9.37
C SER A 256 -34.15 17.18 -8.64
N ASP A 257 -35.22 17.83 -8.19
CA ASP A 257 -35.14 19.09 -7.45
C ASP A 257 -34.85 18.84 -5.95
N TYR A 258 -34.86 17.56 -5.52
CA TYR A 258 -34.61 17.14 -4.16
C TYR A 258 -33.38 16.24 -4.08
N GLY A 259 -32.38 16.63 -3.28
CA GLY A 259 -31.14 15.88 -3.10
C GLY A 259 -31.30 14.46 -2.54
N MET A 260 -32.46 14.16 -1.94
CA MET A 260 -32.80 12.83 -1.44
C MET A 260 -32.88 11.76 -2.53
N TRP A 261 -33.20 12.13 -3.78
CA TRP A 261 -33.32 11.21 -4.91
C TRP A 261 -32.19 11.47 -5.92
N ILE A 262 -31.46 10.41 -6.25
CA ILE A 262 -30.29 10.48 -7.12
C ILE A 262 -30.49 9.51 -8.27
N GLN A 263 -30.16 9.93 -9.48
CA GLN A 263 -30.13 9.08 -10.66
C GLN A 263 -28.83 9.30 -11.42
N ASP A 264 -28.00 8.26 -11.49
CA ASP A 264 -26.70 8.31 -12.15
C ASP A 264 -26.61 7.32 -13.31
N ARG A 265 -25.82 7.67 -14.32
CA ARG A 265 -25.52 6.79 -15.46
C ARG A 265 -24.62 5.65 -15.02
N VAL A 266 -24.96 4.42 -15.38
CA VAL A 266 -24.13 3.26 -15.06
C VAL A 266 -23.07 3.06 -16.15
N PHE A 267 -21.82 2.92 -15.71
CA PHE A 267 -20.70 2.54 -16.54
C PHE A 267 -20.16 1.18 -16.11
N ARG A 268 -19.46 0.51 -17.02
CA ARG A 268 -18.68 -0.68 -16.72
C ARG A 268 -17.26 -0.48 -17.21
N SER A 269 -16.30 -0.94 -16.42
CA SER A 269 -14.93 -1.10 -16.88
C SER A 269 -14.85 -2.38 -17.71
N ILE A 270 -14.35 -2.25 -18.94
CA ILE A 270 -14.02 -3.40 -19.78
C ILE A 270 -12.53 -3.38 -20.13
N GLU A 271 -11.93 -4.56 -20.27
CA GLU A 271 -10.61 -4.67 -20.88
C GLU A 271 -10.76 -4.69 -22.40
N VAL A 272 -10.11 -3.73 -23.06
CA VAL A 272 -10.06 -3.62 -24.52
C VAL A 272 -8.65 -3.97 -24.99
N ASP A 273 -8.54 -4.86 -25.97
CA ASP A 273 -7.27 -5.17 -26.63
C ASP A 273 -6.78 -3.92 -27.37
N THR A 274 -5.56 -3.49 -27.07
CA THR A 274 -4.95 -2.30 -27.70
C THR A 274 -4.40 -2.58 -29.10
N GLY A 275 -4.44 -3.83 -29.56
CA GLY A 275 -3.81 -4.30 -30.79
C GLY A 275 -2.29 -4.45 -30.68
N LYS A 276 -1.71 -4.17 -29.51
CA LYS A 276 -0.28 -4.33 -29.21
C LYS A 276 -0.06 -5.65 -28.48
N LYS A 277 1.11 -6.25 -28.71
CA LYS A 277 1.58 -7.41 -27.97
C LYS A 277 2.76 -7.02 -27.10
N ASP A 278 2.82 -7.57 -25.90
CA ASP A 278 4.00 -7.46 -25.05
C ASP A 278 5.16 -8.34 -25.59
N ALA A 279 6.31 -8.28 -24.94
CA ALA A 279 7.50 -9.04 -25.33
C ALA A 279 7.30 -10.58 -25.27
N SER A 280 6.27 -11.06 -24.57
CA SER A 280 5.89 -12.48 -24.51
C SER A 280 4.86 -12.88 -25.56
N GLY A 281 4.41 -11.94 -26.40
CA GLY A 281 3.39 -12.17 -27.43
C GLY A 281 1.95 -12.13 -26.90
N LYS A 282 1.73 -11.75 -25.63
CA LYS A 282 0.40 -11.60 -25.04
C LYS A 282 -0.18 -10.23 -25.40
N ALA A 283 -1.48 -10.17 -25.67
CA ALA A 283 -2.18 -8.93 -25.96
C ALA A 283 -2.08 -7.96 -24.77
N VAL A 284 -1.71 -6.71 -25.05
CA VAL A 284 -1.77 -5.62 -24.09
C VAL A 284 -3.20 -5.10 -24.07
N THR A 285 -3.88 -5.25 -22.93
CA THR A 285 -5.21 -4.70 -22.69
C THR A 285 -5.11 -3.31 -22.05
N ARG A 286 -6.15 -2.50 -22.22
CA ARG A 286 -6.38 -1.29 -21.42
C ARG A 286 -7.79 -1.30 -20.87
N SER A 287 -7.97 -0.72 -19.70
CA SER A 287 -9.32 -0.50 -19.15
C SER A 287 -9.97 0.69 -19.86
N GLU A 288 -11.17 0.48 -20.37
CA GLU A 288 -12.04 1.54 -20.88
C GLU A 288 -13.37 1.53 -20.13
N TYR A 289 -13.92 2.72 -19.88
CA TYR A 289 -15.24 2.89 -19.31
C TYR A 289 -16.26 3.01 -20.43
N GLN A 290 -17.19 2.06 -20.49
CA GLN A 290 -18.28 2.08 -21.46
C GLN A 290 -19.63 2.22 -20.77
N PRO A 291 -20.58 2.95 -21.40
CA PRO A 291 -21.93 3.02 -20.89
C PRO A 291 -22.55 1.62 -20.85
N VAL A 292 -23.15 1.26 -19.72
CA VAL A 292 -24.02 0.08 -19.67
C VAL A 292 -25.32 0.44 -20.38
N LEU A 293 -25.76 -0.43 -21.28
CA LEU A 293 -27.02 -0.26 -22.00
C LEU A 293 -28.11 -1.12 -21.33
N ASP A 294 -29.34 -0.61 -21.31
CA ASP A 294 -30.53 -1.33 -20.91
C ASP A 294 -30.98 -2.31 -22.01
N GLU A 295 -32.06 -3.04 -21.75
CA GLU A 295 -32.66 -4.02 -22.66
C GLU A 295 -33.10 -3.43 -24.02
N ASN A 296 -33.27 -2.10 -24.10
CA ASN A 296 -33.64 -1.38 -25.31
C ASN A 296 -32.43 -0.71 -26.00
N GLY A 297 -31.21 -0.98 -25.53
CA GLY A 297 -29.98 -0.40 -26.06
C GLY A 297 -29.75 1.07 -25.67
N LYS A 298 -30.47 1.59 -24.67
CA LYS A 298 -30.29 2.97 -24.16
C LYS A 298 -29.39 2.98 -22.93
N GLN A 299 -28.80 4.12 -22.61
CA GLN A 299 -28.00 4.30 -21.39
C GLN A 299 -28.78 3.82 -20.15
N ALA A 300 -28.21 2.88 -19.42
CA ALA A 300 -28.75 2.40 -18.15
C ALA A 300 -28.45 3.42 -17.04
N TYR A 301 -29.40 3.50 -16.09
CA TYR A 301 -29.32 4.38 -14.94
C TYR A 301 -29.52 3.60 -13.64
N ARG A 302 -28.83 4.03 -12.59
CA ARG A 302 -29.02 3.56 -11.22
C ARG A 302 -29.63 4.68 -10.41
N GLN A 303 -30.71 4.35 -9.69
CA GLN A 303 -31.31 5.28 -8.74
C GLN A 303 -30.86 4.93 -7.32
N SER A 304 -30.58 5.95 -6.53
CA SER A 304 -30.11 5.87 -5.15
C SER A 304 -30.88 6.87 -4.28
N LEU A 305 -30.93 6.62 -2.97
CA LEU A 305 -31.57 7.50 -2.00
C LEU A 305 -30.58 7.96 -0.93
N ARG A 306 -30.66 9.23 -0.54
CA ARG A 306 -30.11 9.71 0.74
C ARG A 306 -31.16 9.49 1.81
N TYR A 307 -31.07 8.36 2.50
CA TYR A 307 -32.08 7.92 3.46
C TYR A 307 -32.32 8.95 4.57
N GLU A 308 -31.30 9.66 5.02
CA GLU A 308 -31.37 10.68 6.05
C GLU A 308 -32.29 11.84 5.64
N GLU A 309 -32.23 12.29 4.38
CA GLU A 309 -33.12 13.35 3.87
C GLU A 309 -34.57 12.85 3.79
N VAL A 310 -34.80 11.62 3.30
CA VAL A 310 -36.14 11.00 3.27
C VAL A 310 -36.72 10.90 4.69
N LEU A 311 -35.90 10.48 5.65
CA LEU A 311 -36.31 10.39 7.06
C LEU A 311 -36.60 11.76 7.67
N CYS A 312 -35.85 12.81 7.33
CA CYS A 312 -36.15 14.18 7.78
C CYS A 312 -37.53 14.66 7.28
N VAL A 313 -37.86 14.39 6.02
CA VAL A 313 -39.19 14.71 5.46
C VAL A 313 -40.27 13.90 6.15
N LEU A 314 -40.05 12.59 6.33
CA LEU A 314 -40.98 11.72 7.03
C LEU A 314 -41.24 12.19 8.46
N ILE A 315 -40.18 12.57 9.22
CA ILE A 315 -40.31 13.12 10.58
C ILE A 315 -41.17 14.38 10.58
N GLN A 316 -40.94 15.30 9.64
CA GLN A 316 -41.74 16.53 9.58
C GLN A 316 -43.19 16.24 9.19
N SER A 317 -43.44 15.26 8.32
CA SER A 317 -44.80 14.86 7.94
C SER A 317 -45.55 14.22 9.13
N MET A 318 -44.85 13.40 9.93
CA MET A 318 -45.38 12.81 11.15
C MET A 318 -45.73 13.90 12.17
N LYS A 319 -44.86 14.90 12.37
CA LYS A 319 -45.14 16.05 13.26
C LYS A 319 -46.45 16.75 12.87
N GLN A 320 -46.61 17.12 11.59
CA GLN A 320 -47.84 17.77 11.14
C GLN A 320 -49.09 16.90 11.30
N LYS A 321 -48.97 15.57 11.09
CA LYS A 321 -50.11 14.67 11.27
C LYS A 321 -50.48 14.52 12.74
N ILE A 322 -49.50 14.42 13.64
CA ILE A 322 -49.70 14.41 15.08
C ILE A 322 -50.41 15.70 15.52
N ASP A 323 -49.90 16.87 15.12
CA ASP A 323 -50.51 18.16 15.46
C ASP A 323 -51.97 18.28 14.99
N ARG A 324 -52.28 17.76 13.79
CA ARG A 324 -53.65 17.72 13.26
C ARG A 324 -54.55 16.80 14.09
N LEU A 325 -54.07 15.61 14.45
CA LEU A 325 -54.82 14.65 15.26
C LEU A 325 -55.08 15.17 16.67
N GLU A 326 -54.09 15.81 17.31
CA GLU A 326 -54.26 16.42 18.63
C GLU A 326 -55.35 17.51 18.62
N LYS A 327 -55.34 18.39 17.61
CA LYS A 327 -56.38 19.41 17.44
C LYS A 327 -57.77 18.80 17.22
N GLN A 328 -57.86 17.71 16.46
CA GLN A 328 -59.12 16.98 16.26
C GLN A 328 -59.61 16.34 17.55
N VAL A 329 -58.73 15.69 18.31
CA VAL A 329 -59.06 15.08 19.61
C VAL A 329 -59.55 16.14 20.60
N ALA A 330 -58.86 17.28 20.72
CA ALA A 330 -59.28 18.37 21.60
C ALA A 330 -60.67 18.90 21.21
N SER A 331 -60.91 19.08 19.91
CA SER A 331 -62.22 19.52 19.39
C SER A 331 -63.34 18.52 19.70
N LEU A 332 -63.05 17.22 19.63
CA LEU A 332 -64.00 16.16 19.96
C LEU A 332 -64.27 16.08 21.48
N GLN A 333 -63.27 16.31 22.32
CA GLN A 333 -63.42 16.33 23.78
C GLN A 333 -64.35 17.47 24.21
N VAL A 334 -64.14 18.68 23.67
CA VAL A 334 -65.01 19.84 23.93
C VAL A 334 -66.46 19.55 23.49
N LYS A 335 -66.66 18.94 22.32
CA LYS A 335 -68.01 18.57 21.84
C LYS A 335 -68.73 17.55 22.72
N ASN A 336 -67.97 16.68 23.38
CA ASN A 336 -68.52 15.61 24.22
C ASN A 336 -68.62 15.98 25.72
N GLY A 337 -68.43 17.26 26.07
CA GLY A 337 -68.66 17.76 27.43
C GLY A 337 -67.73 17.20 28.50
N LYS A 338 -66.52 16.78 28.11
CA LYS A 338 -65.42 16.47 29.04
C LYS A 338 -64.53 17.68 29.25
#